data_AF-A0A7T7WLB6-F1
#
_entry.id   AF-A0A7T7WLB6-F1
#
_cell.length_a   1.000
_cell.length_b   1.000
_cell.length_c   1.000
_cell.angle_alpha   90.00
_cell.angle_beta   90.00
_cell.angle_gamma   90.00
#
_symmetry.space_group_name_H-M   'P 1'
#
loop_
_entity.id
_entity.type
_entity.pdbx_description
1 polymer ?
#
loop_
_entity_poly.entity_id
_entity_poly.type
_entity_poly.pdbx_seq_one_letter_code
_entity_poly.pdbx_strand_id
1 'polypeptide(L)'
;MLTFLLLFGFFSIIFIPMLCMFYSEAKLTTDESKKILFWLSFLPGTSIFLLYAFLKPDAPPVIPSQDCGVIQFYQFNARRGGYFERVSIRFDGAQYNRHLFFDKHLKEIPQGQKACFEYLDKFKYPHLAESKLVKWIEPS
;
A
#
# COMPACT_ATOMS: atom_id res chain seq x y z
N MET A 1 -11.83 -10.74 10.73
CA MET A 1 -13.10 -9.98 10.55
C MET A 1 -13.22 -9.41 9.13
N LEU A 2 -12.26 -8.61 8.65
CA LEU A 2 -12.28 -8.03 7.30
C LEU A 2 -12.35 -9.07 6.16
N THR A 3 -11.62 -10.19 6.29
CA THR A 3 -11.64 -11.29 5.32
C THR A 3 -13.02 -11.92 5.17
N PHE A 4 -13.79 -12.02 6.27
CA PHE A 4 -15.16 -12.52 6.23
C PHE A 4 -16.09 -11.55 5.50
N LEU A 5 -15.96 -10.24 5.73
CA LEU A 5 -16.72 -9.22 4.99
C LEU A 5 -16.44 -9.29 3.48
N LEU A 6 -15.17 -9.49 3.11
CA LEU A 6 -14.78 -9.64 1.70
C LEU A 6 -15.41 -10.89 1.07
N LEU A 7 -15.34 -12.04 1.75
CA LEU A 7 -16.01 -13.28 1.30
C LEU A 7 -17.53 -13.10 1.20
N PHE A 8 -18.18 -12.49 2.20
CA PHE A 8 -19.62 -12.20 2.17
C PHE A 8 -19.99 -11.22 1.04
N GLY A 9 -19.14 -10.24 0.75
CA GLY A 9 -19.31 -9.34 -0.40
C GLY A 9 -19.28 -10.09 -1.73
N PHE A 10 -18.32 -11.01 -1.90
CA PHE A 10 -18.25 -11.86 -3.09
C PHE A 10 -19.44 -12.80 -3.22
N PHE A 11 -19.89 -13.41 -2.13
CA PHE A 11 -21.05 -14.28 -2.18
C PHE A 11 -22.33 -13.49 -2.46
N SER A 12 -22.51 -12.34 -1.84
CA SER A 12 -23.72 -11.53 -2.03
C SER A 12 -23.83 -10.98 -3.46
N ILE A 13 -22.74 -10.52 -4.06
CA ILE A 13 -22.76 -9.97 -5.44
C ILE A 13 -23.02 -11.02 -6.52
N ILE A 14 -22.82 -12.32 -6.21
CA ILE A 14 -23.07 -13.42 -7.15
C ILE A 14 -24.43 -14.08 -6.86
N PHE A 15 -24.67 -14.48 -5.60
CA PHE A 15 -25.84 -15.28 -5.24
C PHE A 15 -27.12 -14.46 -5.15
N ILE A 16 -27.07 -13.20 -4.70
CA ILE A 16 -28.29 -12.38 -4.58
C ILE A 16 -28.87 -12.06 -5.97
N PRO A 17 -28.09 -11.59 -6.96
CA PRO A 17 -28.62 -11.42 -8.31
C PRO A 17 -29.14 -12.71 -8.93
N MET A 18 -28.44 -13.83 -8.72
CA MET A 18 -28.89 -15.15 -9.20
C MET A 18 -30.27 -15.53 -8.62
N LEU A 19 -30.47 -15.38 -7.31
CA LEU A 19 -31.76 -15.66 -6.66
C LEU A 19 -32.84 -14.67 -7.08
N CYS A 20 -32.51 -13.38 -7.23
CA CYS A 20 -33.44 -12.36 -7.74
C CYS A 20 -33.89 -12.65 -9.18
N MET A 21 -33.01 -13.19 -10.03
CA MET A 21 -33.37 -13.64 -11.38
C MET A 21 -34.35 -14.82 -11.35
N PHE A 22 -34.09 -15.84 -10.53
CA PHE A 22 -35.04 -16.96 -10.39
C PHE A 22 -36.40 -16.51 -9.85
N TYR A 23 -36.40 -15.58 -8.89
CA TYR A 23 -37.63 -14.98 -8.37
C TYR A 23 -38.36 -14.15 -9.43
N SER A 24 -37.63 -13.38 -10.23
CA SER A 24 -38.21 -12.50 -11.25
C SER A 24 -38.86 -13.29 -12.37
N GLU A 25 -38.24 -14.38 -12.82
CA GLU A 25 -38.86 -15.29 -13.78
C GLU A 25 -40.10 -15.99 -13.22
N ALA A 26 -40.09 -16.32 -11.92
CA ALA A 26 -41.22 -16.99 -11.29
C ALA A 26 -42.42 -16.08 -11.02
N LYS A 27 -42.23 -14.76 -10.84
CA LYS A 27 -43.26 -13.90 -10.24
C LYS A 27 -43.44 -12.52 -10.87
N LEU A 28 -42.50 -12.03 -11.66
CA LEU A 28 -42.60 -10.71 -12.32
C LEU A 28 -43.04 -10.87 -13.79
N THR A 29 -44.04 -10.09 -14.19
CA THR A 29 -44.67 -10.18 -15.52
C THR A 29 -44.12 -9.16 -16.50
N THR A 30 -43.60 -8.01 -16.05
CA THR A 30 -43.09 -6.95 -16.93
C THR A 30 -41.56 -6.97 -16.99
N ASP A 31 -41.01 -6.88 -18.20
CA ASP A 31 -39.56 -6.90 -18.44
C ASP A 31 -38.81 -5.78 -17.72
N GLU A 32 -39.42 -4.59 -17.61
CA GLU A 32 -38.83 -3.46 -16.90
C GLU A 32 -38.68 -3.74 -15.41
N SER A 33 -39.65 -4.39 -14.78
CA SER A 33 -39.56 -4.76 -13.36
C SER A 33 -38.49 -5.82 -13.10
N LYS A 34 -38.29 -6.76 -14.03
CA LYS A 34 -37.22 -7.77 -13.95
C LYS A 34 -35.84 -7.11 -14.02
N LYS A 35 -35.64 -6.19 -14.98
CA LYS A 35 -34.39 -5.43 -15.13
C LYS A 35 -34.10 -4.58 -13.90
N ILE A 36 -35.10 -3.87 -13.37
CA ILE A 36 -34.94 -3.04 -12.17
C ILE A 36 -34.53 -3.89 -10.97
N LEU A 37 -35.22 -5.02 -10.73
CA LEU A 37 -34.88 -5.92 -9.61
C LEU A 37 -33.46 -6.49 -9.76
N PHE A 38 -33.07 -6.87 -10.97
CA PHE A 38 -31.71 -7.34 -11.25
C PHE A 38 -30.67 -6.28 -10.90
N TRP A 39 -30.81 -5.04 -11.35
CA TRP A 39 -29.87 -3.97 -11.00
C TRP A 39 -29.86 -3.65 -9.49
N LEU A 40 -31.03 -3.65 -8.85
CA LEU A 40 -31.15 -3.41 -7.40
C LEU A 40 -30.44 -4.49 -6.57
N SER A 41 -30.42 -5.73 -7.08
CA SER A 41 -29.83 -6.88 -6.38
C SER A 41 -28.31 -6.79 -6.17
N PHE A 42 -27.62 -5.92 -6.91
CA PHE A 42 -26.19 -5.66 -6.72
C PHE A 42 -25.89 -4.70 -5.57
N LEU A 43 -26.84 -3.84 -5.17
CA LEU A 43 -26.68 -2.88 -4.08
C LEU A 43 -26.22 -3.49 -2.75
N PRO A 44 -26.77 -4.62 -2.26
CA PRO A 44 -26.28 -5.23 -1.02
C PRO A 44 -24.81 -5.65 -1.12
N GLY A 45 -24.39 -6.22 -2.26
CA GLY A 45 -23.00 -6.61 -2.48
C GLY A 45 -22.05 -5.41 -2.54
N THR A 46 -22.40 -4.38 -3.31
CA THR A 46 -21.58 -3.15 -3.39
C THR A 46 -21.49 -2.43 -2.05
N SER A 47 -22.56 -2.43 -1.26
CA SER A 47 -22.56 -1.82 0.09
C SER A 47 -21.59 -2.52 1.04
N ILE A 48 -21.49 -3.85 0.97
CA ILE A 48 -20.52 -4.63 1.77
C ILE A 48 -19.09 -4.31 1.34
N PHE A 49 -18.82 -4.16 0.03
CA PHE A 49 -17.50 -3.77 -0.45
C PHE A 49 -17.11 -2.34 -0.05
N LEU A 50 -18.06 -1.40 -0.06
CA LEU A 50 -17.86 -0.04 0.45
C LEU A 50 -17.53 -0.06 1.95
N LEU A 51 -18.26 -0.85 2.74
CA LEU A 51 -17.98 -1.04 4.16
C LEU A 51 -16.60 -1.67 4.39
N TYR A 52 -16.23 -2.68 3.60
CA TYR A 52 -14.89 -3.27 3.65
C TYR A 52 -13.79 -2.24 3.37
N ALA A 53 -13.98 -1.40 2.36
CA ALA A 53 -13.01 -0.35 2.03
C ALA A 53 -12.89 0.68 3.16
N PHE A 54 -14.00 1.04 3.80
CA PHE A 54 -14.02 1.98 4.92
C PHE A 54 -13.40 1.41 6.20
N LEU A 55 -13.63 0.12 6.48
CA LEU A 55 -13.10 -0.56 7.66
C LEU A 55 -11.68 -1.09 7.46
N LYS A 56 -11.17 -1.09 6.22
CA LYS A 56 -9.82 -1.53 5.93
C LYS A 56 -8.88 -0.62 6.70
N PRO A 57 -8.08 -1.15 7.65
CA PRO A 57 -7.16 -0.33 8.39
C PRO A 57 -6.22 0.34 7.38
N ASP A 58 -5.98 1.64 7.57
CA ASP A 58 -4.84 2.31 6.95
C ASP A 58 -3.59 1.47 7.22
N ALA A 59 -2.70 1.39 6.24
CA ALA A 59 -1.48 0.60 6.37
C ALA A 59 -0.83 0.90 7.74
N PRO A 60 -0.39 -0.14 8.49
CA PRO A 60 0.07 0.05 9.86
C PRO A 60 1.10 1.18 9.90
N PRO A 61 1.04 2.08 10.90
CA PRO A 61 1.89 3.25 10.92
C PRO A 61 3.35 2.81 10.78
N VAL A 62 3.99 3.26 9.71
CA VAL A 62 5.38 2.91 9.41
C VAL A 62 6.26 3.76 10.30
N ILE A 63 6.81 3.15 11.35
CA ILE A 63 7.68 3.84 12.29
C ILE A 63 9.10 3.85 11.70
N PRO A 64 9.72 5.03 11.54
CA PRO A 64 11.11 5.12 11.09
C PRO A 64 12.03 4.35 12.03
N SER A 65 12.94 3.57 11.46
CA SER A 65 14.02 2.95 12.21
C SER A 65 15.24 3.87 12.16
N GLN A 66 15.99 3.93 13.26
CA GLN A 66 17.18 4.75 13.40
C GLN A 66 18.42 3.87 13.29
N ASP A 67 19.40 4.32 12.50
CA ASP A 67 20.71 3.67 12.41
C ASP A 67 21.80 4.68 12.04
N CYS A 68 23.05 4.27 12.17
CA CYS A 68 24.21 5.03 11.75
C CYS A 68 25.04 4.24 10.75
N GLY A 69 25.79 4.93 9.90
CA GLY A 69 26.62 4.27 8.92
C GLY A 69 27.49 5.21 8.13
N VAL A 70 28.33 4.63 7.27
CA VAL A 70 29.26 5.37 6.41
C VAL A 70 28.69 5.48 5.01
N ILE A 71 28.62 6.70 4.50
CA ILE A 71 28.11 6.99 3.16
C ILE A 71 29.10 6.50 2.12
N GLN A 72 28.62 5.65 1.21
CA GLN A 72 29.45 5.04 0.17
C GLN A 72 29.37 5.83 -1.13
N PHE A 73 28.17 6.14 -1.63
CA PHE A 73 27.98 6.93 -2.84
C PHE A 73 26.51 7.33 -3.01
N TYR A 74 26.29 8.38 -3.79
CA TYR A 74 24.98 8.81 -4.26
C TYR A 74 24.78 8.35 -5.71
N GLN A 75 23.56 7.99 -6.07
CA GLN A 75 23.19 7.71 -7.45
C GLN A 75 21.94 8.46 -7.83
N PHE A 76 22.03 9.14 -8.95
CA PHE A 76 20.94 9.88 -9.55
C PHE A 76 20.53 9.19 -10.85
N ASN A 77 19.30 8.69 -10.89
CA ASN A 77 18.80 7.92 -12.02
C ASN A 77 17.52 8.53 -12.58
N ALA A 78 17.37 8.52 -13.89
CA ALA A 78 16.14 8.90 -14.57
C ALA A 78 15.22 7.68 -14.71
N ARG A 79 13.92 7.87 -14.46
CA ARG A 79 12.85 6.90 -14.71
C ARG A 79 11.82 7.54 -15.64
N ARG A 80 10.98 6.72 -16.29
CA ARG A 80 9.91 7.17 -17.22
C ARG A 80 8.94 8.24 -16.66
N GLY A 81 8.95 8.50 -15.35
CA GLY A 81 8.10 9.50 -14.68
C GLY A 81 8.86 10.54 -13.84
N GLY A 82 10.18 10.67 -13.98
CA GLY A 82 10.97 11.65 -13.24
C GLY A 82 12.36 11.16 -12.84
N TYR A 83 13.09 12.00 -12.10
CA TYR A 83 14.38 11.63 -11.52
C TYR A 83 14.20 11.12 -10.09
N PHE A 84 15.00 10.12 -9.72
CA PHE A 84 15.08 9.68 -8.33
C PHE A 84 16.54 9.61 -7.88
N GLU A 85 16.74 10.00 -6.64
CA GLU A 85 18.01 9.96 -5.96
C GLU A 85 18.01 8.78 -4.98
N ARG A 86 19.14 8.10 -4.88
CA ARG A 86 19.38 7.07 -3.86
C ARG A 86 20.78 7.20 -3.26
N VAL A 87 20.88 6.93 -1.98
CA VAL A 87 22.17 6.85 -1.26
C VAL A 87 22.48 5.40 -0.92
N SER A 88 23.74 5.01 -1.11
CA SER A 88 24.28 3.76 -0.63
C SER A 88 25.00 4.02 0.70
N ILE A 89 24.52 3.41 1.78
CA ILE A 89 25.11 3.55 3.11
C ILE A 89 25.51 2.17 3.63
N ARG A 90 26.73 2.06 4.16
CA ARG A 90 27.15 0.88 4.92
C ARG A 90 26.78 1.09 6.37
N PHE A 91 25.78 0.36 6.85
CA PHE A 91 25.29 0.48 8.22
C PHE A 91 26.35 -0.02 9.21
N ASP A 92 26.35 0.51 10.42
CA ASP A 92 27.24 0.07 11.47
C ASP A 92 27.00 -1.42 11.78
N GLY A 93 28.08 -2.21 11.77
CA GLY A 93 28.00 -3.67 11.97
C GLY A 93 27.52 -4.47 10.74
N ALA A 94 27.08 -3.82 9.66
CA ALA A 94 26.69 -4.51 8.43
C ALA A 94 27.88 -4.77 7.50
N GLN A 95 27.95 -5.99 6.96
CA GLN A 95 28.93 -6.39 5.94
C GLN A 95 28.56 -5.86 4.53
N TYR A 96 27.31 -5.44 4.33
CA TYR A 96 26.77 -5.04 3.03
C TYR A 96 26.23 -3.61 3.03
N ASN A 97 26.27 -2.99 1.85
CA ASN A 97 25.71 -1.67 1.63
C ASN A 97 24.19 -1.77 1.45
N ARG A 98 23.46 -0.84 2.07
CA ARG A 98 22.02 -0.67 1.86
C ARG A 98 21.76 0.54 0.98
N HIS A 99 20.82 0.38 0.05
CA HIS A 99 20.35 1.46 -0.80
C HIS A 99 19.07 2.04 -0.22
N LEU A 100 19.07 3.34 0.05
CA LEU A 100 17.92 4.07 0.53
C LEU A 100 17.54 5.15 -0.47
N PHE A 101 16.25 5.20 -0.82
CA PHE A 101 15.71 6.22 -1.72
C PHE A 101 15.41 7.51 -0.95
N PHE A 102 15.64 8.65 -1.58
CA PHE A 102 15.23 9.93 -1.01
C PHE A 102 13.74 10.14 -1.26
N ASP A 103 12.96 10.31 -0.19
CA ASP A 103 11.55 10.71 -0.31
C ASP A 103 11.43 12.21 -0.59
N LYS A 104 12.37 12.99 -0.05
CA LYS A 104 12.54 14.42 -0.28
C LYS A 104 14.02 14.70 -0.51
N HIS A 105 14.34 15.75 -1.26
CA HIS A 105 15.71 16.18 -1.44
C HIS A 105 16.29 16.58 -0.07
N LEU A 106 17.26 15.81 0.41
CA LEU A 106 17.99 16.09 1.64
C LEU A 106 19.37 16.63 1.28
N LYS A 107 19.97 17.40 2.19
CA LYS A 107 21.35 17.87 2.01
C LYS A 107 22.27 16.65 1.97
N GLU A 108 23.07 16.56 0.93
CA GLU A 108 24.07 15.50 0.79
C GLU A 108 25.15 15.65 1.89
N ILE A 109 25.54 14.52 2.45
CA ILE A 109 26.67 14.41 3.36
C ILE A 109 27.82 13.79 2.56
N PRO A 110 29.05 14.32 2.65
CA PRO A 110 30.16 13.83 1.85
C PRO A 110 30.41 12.33 1.96
N GLN A 111 30.80 11.72 0.84
CA GLN A 111 31.21 10.32 0.79
C GLN A 111 32.31 10.02 1.81
N GLY A 112 32.24 8.85 2.44
CA GLY A 112 33.18 8.40 3.47
C GLY A 112 32.88 8.94 4.87
N GLN A 113 31.95 9.89 5.01
CA GLN A 113 31.55 10.37 6.33
C GLN A 113 30.54 9.43 7.00
N LYS A 114 30.62 9.38 8.33
CA LYS A 114 29.64 8.71 9.17
C LYS A 114 28.46 9.64 9.41
N ALA A 115 27.25 9.13 9.22
CA ALA A 115 26.01 9.85 9.47
C ALA A 115 25.01 8.92 10.17
N CYS A 116 24.20 9.50 11.04
CA CYS A 116 23.03 8.83 11.62
C CYS A 116 21.78 9.30 10.89
N PHE A 117 20.82 8.41 10.72
CA PHE A 117 19.62 8.67 9.93
C PHE A 117 18.42 7.86 10.39
N GLU A 118 17.25 8.40 10.08
CA GLU A 118 16.00 7.67 10.14
C GLU A 118 15.61 7.17 8.74
N TYR A 119 15.20 5.91 8.65
CA TYR A 119 14.79 5.29 7.41
C TYR A 119 13.57 4.38 7.58
N LEU A 120 12.78 4.24 6.52
CA LEU A 120 11.71 3.26 6.41
C LEU A 120 12.28 2.00 5.80
N ASP A 121 12.22 0.88 6.52
CA ASP A 121 12.71 -0.41 6.03
C ASP A 121 11.60 -1.20 5.34
N LYS A 122 11.72 -1.43 4.03
CA LYS A 122 10.84 -2.32 3.28
C LYS A 122 10.83 -3.75 3.82
N PHE A 123 11.97 -4.24 4.34
CA PHE A 123 12.03 -5.59 4.89
C PHE A 123 11.23 -5.72 6.18
N LYS A 124 11.12 -4.63 6.95
CA LYS A 124 10.27 -4.54 8.14
C LYS A 124 8.81 -4.28 7.78
N TYR A 125 8.57 -3.51 6.71
CA TYR A 125 7.24 -3.10 6.25
C TYR A 125 7.04 -3.49 4.78
N PRO A 126 6.57 -4.72 4.48
CA PRO A 126 6.49 -5.27 3.12
C PRO A 126 5.58 -4.49 2.16
N HIS A 127 4.68 -3.66 2.69
CA HIS A 127 3.80 -2.81 1.89
C HIS A 127 4.51 -1.58 1.31
N LEU A 128 5.74 -1.29 1.75
CA LEU A 128 6.58 -0.26 1.14
C LEU A 128 7.17 -0.79 -0.17
N ALA A 129 7.11 0.02 -1.23
CA ALA A 129 7.71 -0.34 -2.51
C ALA A 129 9.25 -0.50 -2.39
N GLU A 130 9.89 0.38 -1.63
CA GLU A 130 11.35 0.51 -1.49
C GLU A 130 11.70 1.07 -0.09
N SER A 131 12.91 0.80 0.41
CA SER A 131 13.40 1.39 1.66
C SER A 131 13.79 2.86 1.41
N LYS A 132 13.35 3.76 2.29
CA LYS A 132 13.46 5.21 2.09
C LYS A 132 14.22 5.88 3.22
N LEU A 133 15.09 6.82 2.88
CA LEU A 133 15.70 7.73 3.83
C LEU A 133 14.70 8.85 4.17
N VAL A 134 14.48 9.08 5.46
CA VAL A 134 13.53 10.09 5.96
C VAL A 134 14.25 11.38 6.31
N LYS A 135 15.29 11.29 7.15
CA LYS A 135 16.10 12.45 7.56
C LYS A 135 17.45 12.01 8.13
N TRP A 136 18.40 12.94 8.10
CA TRP A 136 19.61 12.88 8.90
C TRP A 136 19.31 13.29 10.34
N ILE A 137 20.01 12.68 11.28
CA ILE A 137 19.90 12.98 12.71
C ILE A 137 21.29 13.10 13.32
N GLU A 138 21.36 13.76 14.47
CA GLU A 138 22.59 13.82 15.26
C GLU A 138 22.89 12.44 15.88
N PRO A 139 24.17 12.07 16.00
CA PRO A 139 24.56 10.86 16.72
C PRO A 139 24.14 11.00 18.19
N SER A 140 23.41 9.99 18.68
CA SER A 140 23.05 9.82 20.10
C SER A 140 24.22 9.33 20.93
#